data_AF-A0A3D3P6Y9-F1
#
_entry.id   AF-A0A3D3P6Y9-F1
#
_cell.length_a   1.000
_cell.length_b   1.000
_cell.length_c   1.000
_cell.angle_alpha   90.00
_cell.angle_beta   90.00
_cell.angle_gamma   90.00
#
_symmetry.space_group_name_H-M   'P 1'
#
loop_
_entity.id
_entity.type
_entity.pdbx_description
1 polymer ?
#
loop_
_entity_poly.entity_id
_entity_poly.type
_entity_poly.pdbx_seq_one_letter_code
_entity_poly.pdbx_strand_id
1 'polypeptide(L)'
;MSVRLLLLTICFPLTAMFGEIRTYVSKDGEKTFRGELIEYEASTKKAKMRIARGKVLTFPIEILSRQDQKYVEEQGPIIQAKRSLSIDTKHYSKRTEKNKPAQGQWHFEKYDHNYIVAVENNRDEMLKDVTVEYVFFVERNR
;
A
#
# COMPACT_ATOMS: atom_id res chain seq x y z
N MET A 1 50.19 -1.49 9.71
CA MET A 1 49.43 -1.21 8.46
C MET A 1 47.96 -1.54 8.70
N SER A 2 47.09 -0.52 8.79
CA SER A 2 45.67 -0.71 9.07
C SER A 2 44.92 -1.06 7.78
N VAL A 3 44.27 -2.22 7.75
CA VAL A 3 43.32 -2.56 6.68
C VAL A 3 42.00 -1.90 7.04
N ARG A 4 41.67 -0.78 6.38
CA ARG A 4 40.37 -0.14 6.46
C ARG A 4 39.38 -0.97 5.64
N LEU A 5 38.50 -1.69 6.34
CA LEU A 5 37.39 -2.43 5.74
C LEU A 5 36.33 -1.43 5.25
N LEU A 6 36.25 -1.23 3.94
CA LEU A 6 35.17 -0.46 3.31
C LEU A 6 33.89 -1.32 3.31
N LEU A 7 32.89 -0.93 4.10
CA LEU A 7 31.54 -1.50 4.06
C LEU A 7 30.83 -1.00 2.80
N LEU A 8 30.65 -1.89 1.82
CA LEU A 8 29.75 -1.69 0.68
C LEU A 8 28.30 -1.80 1.14
N THR A 9 27.61 -0.67 1.28
CA THR A 9 26.15 -0.60 1.39
C THR A 9 25.55 -0.90 0.01
N ILE A 10 25.21 -2.17 -0.23
CA ILE A 10 24.42 -2.58 -1.40
C ILE A 10 22.99 -2.06 -1.18
N CYS A 11 22.65 -0.96 -1.85
CA CYS A 11 21.29 -0.44 -1.91
C CYS A 11 20.51 -1.23 -2.97
N PHE A 12 19.90 -2.34 -2.57
CA PHE A 12 18.94 -3.05 -3.43
C PHE A 12 17.67 -2.20 -3.56
N PRO A 13 17.21 -1.87 -4.78
CA PRO A 13 15.93 -1.19 -4.96
C PRO A 13 14.80 -2.14 -4.54
N LEU A 14 14.15 -1.77 -3.45
CA LEU A 14 13.04 -2.52 -2.87
C LEU A 14 11.83 -2.38 -3.79
N THR A 15 11.37 -3.49 -4.35
CA THR A 15 10.06 -3.56 -5.01
C THR A 15 8.98 -3.05 -4.06
N ALA A 16 8.12 -2.15 -4.56
CA ALA A 16 7.02 -1.55 -3.84
C ALA A 16 6.16 -2.62 -3.14
N MET A 17 6.32 -2.72 -1.83
CA MET A 17 5.39 -3.41 -0.93
C MET A 17 4.61 -2.29 -0.25
N PHE A 18 3.29 -2.34 -0.34
CA PHE A 18 2.41 -1.36 0.26
C PHE A 18 2.61 -1.35 1.79
N GLY A 19 3.18 -0.26 2.30
CA GLY A 19 3.55 -0.05 3.70
C GLY A 19 5.05 0.27 3.84
N GLU A 20 5.39 1.33 4.59
CA GLU A 20 6.79 1.77 4.72
C GLU A 20 7.59 0.75 5.54
N ILE A 21 8.46 -0.03 4.88
CA ILE A 21 9.36 -0.98 5.55
C ILE A 21 10.46 -0.19 6.26
N ARG A 22 10.47 -0.27 7.60
CA ARG A 22 11.41 0.42 8.50
C ARG A 22 12.27 -0.57 9.27
N THR A 23 13.45 -0.12 9.70
CA THR A 23 14.24 -0.80 10.74
C THR A 23 13.77 -0.33 12.12
N TYR A 24 13.37 -1.27 12.96
CA TYR A 24 13.00 -1.06 14.35
C TYR A 24 14.11 -1.53 15.28
N VAL A 25 14.22 -0.88 16.43
CA VAL A 25 15.23 -1.14 17.46
C VAL A 25 14.53 -1.64 18.73
N SER A 26 15.12 -2.62 19.42
CA SER A 26 14.63 -3.09 20.72
C SER A 26 14.83 -2.03 21.81
N LYS A 27 14.10 -2.16 22.92
CA LYS A 27 14.14 -1.23 24.07
C LYS A 27 15.55 -1.03 24.63
N ASP A 28 16.36 -2.08 24.63
CA ASP A 28 17.76 -2.11 25.08
C ASP A 28 18.77 -1.67 24.00
N GLY A 29 18.35 -1.53 22.74
CA GLY A 29 19.22 -1.20 21.62
C GLY A 29 20.05 -2.36 21.08
N GLU A 30 19.95 -3.56 21.64
CA GLU A 30 20.80 -4.70 21.27
C GLU A 30 20.36 -5.39 19.97
N LYS A 31 19.08 -5.29 19.63
CA LYS A 31 18.48 -5.99 18.49
C LYS A 31 17.78 -5.03 17.57
N THR A 32 17.86 -5.33 16.28
CA THR A 32 17.12 -4.62 15.25
C THR A 32 16.43 -5.60 14.33
N PHE A 33 15.28 -5.21 13.79
CA PHE A 33 14.64 -5.97 12.72
C PHE A 33 14.01 -5.04 11.71
N ARG A 34 13.86 -5.51 10.47
CA ARG A 34 13.15 -4.80 9.41
C ARG A 34 11.72 -5.31 9.31
N GLY A 35 10.76 -4.40 9.27
CA GLY A 35 9.36 -4.75 9.15
C GLY A 35 8.49 -3.60 8.69
N GLU A 36 7.25 -3.93 8.37
CA GLU A 36 6.19 -3.01 8.02
C GLU A 36 5.16 -3.04 9.15
N LEU A 37 4.76 -1.87 9.67
CA LEU A 37 3.64 -1.78 10.60
C LEU A 37 2.33 -1.99 9.83
N ILE A 38 1.56 -3.00 10.22
CA ILE A 38 0.28 -3.34 9.58
C ILE A 38 -0.93 -2.90 10.42
N GLU A 39 -0.75 -2.84 11.74
CA GLU A 39 -1.81 -2.55 12.70
C GLU A 39 -1.21 -2.14 14.05
N TYR A 40 -1.90 -1.26 14.77
CA TYR A 40 -1.62 -0.92 16.16
C TYR A 40 -2.93 -0.88 16.93
N GLU A 41 -3.02 -1.63 18.02
CA GLU A 41 -4.17 -1.63 18.93
C GLU A 41 -3.83 -0.81 20.17
N ALA A 42 -4.41 0.39 20.29
CA ALA A 42 -4.11 1.32 21.38
C ALA A 42 -4.57 0.83 22.75
N SER A 43 -5.65 0.04 22.82
CA SER A 43 -6.20 -0.52 24.07
C SER A 43 -5.24 -1.51 24.74
N THR A 44 -4.56 -2.32 23.93
CA THR A 44 -3.63 -3.36 24.42
C THR A 44 -2.16 -3.01 24.23
N LYS A 45 -1.88 -1.86 23.59
CA LYS A 45 -0.54 -1.39 23.20
C LYS A 45 0.24 -2.41 22.36
N LYS A 46 -0.46 -3.14 21.49
CA LYS A 46 0.15 -4.17 20.63
C LYS A 46 0.27 -3.70 19.20
N ALA A 47 1.44 -3.90 18.60
CA ALA A 47 1.66 -3.72 17.19
C ALA A 47 1.64 -5.06 16.46
N LYS A 48 1.08 -5.06 15.25
CA LYS A 48 1.17 -6.15 14.29
C LYS A 48 2.08 -5.72 13.15
N MET A 49 3.17 -6.46 12.94
CA MET A 49 4.17 -6.14 11.94
C MET A 49 4.41 -7.29 10.96
N ARG A 50 4.58 -6.95 9.69
CA ARG A 50 5.01 -7.90 8.64
C ARG A 50 6.52 -7.81 8.55
N ILE A 51 7.20 -8.94 8.72
CA ILE A 51 8.65 -9.04 8.58
C ILE A 51 9.00 -9.86 7.33
N ALA A 52 10.29 -10.14 7.15
CA ALA A 52 10.79 -10.90 6.01
C ALA A 52 9.98 -12.17 5.72
N ARG A 53 9.82 -12.48 4.42
CA ARG A 53 9.05 -13.63 3.90
C ARG A 53 7.56 -13.60 4.26
N GLY A 54 7.00 -12.42 4.53
CA GLY A 54 5.57 -12.24 4.80
C GLY A 54 5.12 -12.72 6.18
N LYS A 55 6.04 -13.13 7.06
CA LYS A 55 5.71 -13.54 8.42
C LYS A 55 5.14 -12.35 9.19
N VAL A 56 4.03 -12.58 9.88
CA VAL A 56 3.37 -11.56 10.71
C VAL A 56 3.63 -11.86 12.19
N LEU A 57 4.02 -10.83 12.94
CA LEU A 57 4.24 -10.89 14.38
C LEU A 57 3.34 -9.87 15.07
N THR A 58 2.85 -10.24 16.25
CA THR A 58 2.13 -9.32 17.15
C THR A 58 2.84 -9.27 18.48
N PHE A 59 3.15 -8.08 18.98
CA PHE A 59 3.86 -7.91 20.25
C PHE A 59 3.58 -6.54 20.89
N PRO A 60 3.81 -6.39 22.21
CA PRO A 60 3.68 -5.11 22.90
C PRO A 60 4.73 -4.10 22.40
N ILE A 61 4.33 -2.85 22.15
CA ILE A 61 5.27 -1.84 21.61
C ILE A 61 6.40 -1.49 22.59
N GLU A 62 6.23 -1.78 23.88
CA GLU A 62 7.21 -1.52 24.93
C GLU A 62 8.53 -2.28 24.73
N ILE A 63 8.55 -3.33 23.89
CA ILE A 63 9.78 -4.04 23.54
C ILE A 63 10.64 -3.26 22.55
N LEU A 64 10.09 -2.22 21.92
CA LEU A 64 10.78 -1.34 20.98
C LEU A 64 11.46 -0.17 21.70
N SER A 65 12.35 0.52 21.01
CA SER A 65 12.91 1.80 21.45
C SER A 65 11.82 2.84 21.67
N ARG A 66 12.06 3.85 22.51
CA ARG A 66 11.08 4.93 22.74
C ARG A 66 10.72 5.68 21.46
N GLN A 67 11.67 5.84 20.56
CA GLN A 67 11.45 6.51 19.27
C GLN A 67 10.54 5.68 18.36
N ASP A 68 10.74 4.36 18.35
CA ASP A 68 9.89 3.45 17.57
C ASP A 68 8.50 3.27 18.18
N GLN A 69 8.37 3.30 19.51
CA GLN A 69 7.07 3.35 20.19
C GLN A 69 6.26 4.56 19.71
N LYS A 70 6.85 5.75 19.78
CA LYS A 70 6.21 7.00 19.33
C LYS A 70 5.79 6.92 17.86
N TYR A 71 6.65 6.38 17.00
CA TYR A 71 6.32 6.18 15.59
C TYR A 71 5.11 5.26 15.40
N VAL A 72 5.06 4.13 16.12
CA VAL A 72 3.94 3.18 16.02
C VAL A 72 2.63 3.82 16.48
N GLU A 73 2.66 4.60 17.55
CA GLU A 73 1.50 5.32 18.06
C GLU A 73 0.99 6.38 17.07
N GLU A 74 1.90 7.13 16.43
CA GLU A 74 1.56 8.15 15.43
C GLU A 74 1.02 7.54 14.13
N GLN A 75 1.62 6.44 13.65
CA GLN A 75 1.25 5.82 12.38
C GLN A 75 0.08 4.84 12.48
N GLY A 76 -0.18 4.29 13.67
CA GLY A 76 -1.25 3.32 13.91
C GLY A 76 -2.61 3.77 13.36
N PRO A 77 -3.11 4.95 13.74
CA PRO A 77 -4.38 5.48 13.23
C PRO A 77 -4.40 5.68 11.71
N ILE A 78 -3.28 6.15 11.14
CA ILE A 78 -3.14 6.40 9.70
C ILE A 78 -3.23 5.08 8.92
N ILE A 79 -2.54 4.04 9.39
CA ILE A 79 -2.54 2.72 8.74
C ILE A 79 -3.92 2.07 8.84
N GLN A 80 -4.58 2.17 9.99
CA GLN A 80 -5.96 1.68 10.12
C GLN A 80 -6.91 2.39 9.15
N ALA A 81 -6.84 3.73 9.05
CA ALA A 81 -7.64 4.51 8.12
C ALA A 81 -7.35 4.15 6.65
N LYS A 82 -6.08 3.96 6.28
CA LYS A 82 -5.71 3.54 4.92
C LYS A 82 -6.26 2.16 4.57
N ARG A 83 -6.26 1.22 5.52
CA ARG A 83 -6.74 -0.15 5.29
C ARG A 83 -8.26 -0.27 5.26
N SER A 84 -8.97 0.65 5.89
CA SER A 84 -10.43 0.67 5.85
C SER A 84 -11.00 1.27 4.57
N LEU A 85 -10.18 1.99 3.80
CA LEU A 85 -10.57 2.50 2.49
C LEU A 85 -10.53 1.36 1.47
N SER A 86 -11.68 1.09 0.86
CA SER A 86 -11.78 0.22 -0.31
C SER A 86 -11.79 1.08 -1.58
N ILE A 87 -11.08 0.63 -2.60
CA ILE A 87 -11.08 1.26 -3.92
C ILE A 87 -11.54 0.20 -4.92
N ASP A 88 -12.70 0.44 -5.52
CA ASP A 88 -13.23 -0.38 -6.61
C ASP A 88 -13.13 0.42 -7.92
N THR A 89 -12.74 -0.27 -8.99
CA THR A 89 -12.71 0.28 -10.34
C THR A 89 -13.56 -0.57 -11.26
N LYS A 90 -14.62 0.03 -11.82
CA LYS A 90 -15.48 -0.63 -12.79
C LYS A 90 -15.21 -0.08 -14.19
N HIS A 91 -14.82 -0.96 -15.10
CA HIS A 91 -14.80 -0.63 -16.53
C HIS A 91 -16.22 -0.55 -17.06
N TYR A 92 -16.53 0.58 -17.69
CA TYR A 92 -17.77 0.79 -18.39
C TYR A 92 -17.47 0.93 -19.89
N SER A 93 -18.14 0.13 -20.70
CA SER A 93 -18.03 0.16 -22.15
C SER A 93 -19.43 0.25 -22.74
N LYS A 94 -19.68 1.28 -23.56
CA LYS A 94 -20.95 1.43 -24.26
C LYS A 94 -20.70 1.54 -25.76
N ARG A 95 -21.28 0.63 -26.54
CA ARG A 95 -21.23 0.70 -28.00
C ARG A 95 -22.00 1.94 -28.46
N THR A 96 -21.34 2.83 -29.17
CA THR A 96 -21.91 4.08 -29.70
C THR A 96 -22.27 3.96 -31.16
N GLU A 97 -21.50 3.21 -31.95
CA GLU A 97 -21.74 3.02 -33.37
C GLU A 97 -21.48 1.59 -33.80
N LYS A 98 -22.23 1.11 -34.80
CA LYS A 98 -22.03 -0.18 -35.47
C LYS A 98 -22.47 -0.04 -36.91
N ASN A 99 -21.69 -0.54 -37.86
CA ASN A 99 -22.17 -0.69 -39.24
C ASN A 99 -22.67 -2.11 -39.53
N LYS A 100 -23.52 -2.22 -40.56
CA LYS A 100 -23.89 -3.49 -41.20
C LYS A 100 -23.33 -3.47 -42.63
N PRO A 101 -22.10 -3.96 -42.84
CA PRO A 101 -21.44 -3.85 -44.14
C PRO A 101 -22.07 -4.80 -45.17
N ALA A 102 -22.09 -4.37 -46.43
CA ALA A 102 -22.32 -5.27 -47.56
C ALA A 102 -21.08 -6.13 -47.84
N GLN A 103 -21.22 -7.17 -48.66
CA GLN A 103 -20.12 -8.10 -48.98
C GLN A 103 -18.90 -7.34 -49.54
N GLY A 104 -17.74 -7.48 -48.89
CA GLY A 104 -16.50 -6.78 -49.24
C GLY A 104 -16.25 -5.45 -48.52
N GLN A 105 -17.17 -4.99 -47.66
CA GLN A 105 -16.95 -3.79 -46.83
C GLN A 105 -16.48 -4.14 -45.41
N TRP A 106 -15.70 -3.22 -44.83
CA TRP A 106 -15.18 -3.34 -43.46
C TRP A 106 -16.31 -3.30 -42.42
N HIS A 107 -16.29 -4.25 -41.50
CA HIS A 107 -17.11 -4.20 -40.30
C HIS A 107 -16.44 -3.36 -39.22
N PHE A 108 -17.18 -2.43 -38.59
CA PHE A 108 -16.71 -1.68 -37.43
C PHE A 108 -17.78 -1.56 -36.34
N GLU A 109 -17.29 -1.51 -35.10
CA GLU A 109 -18.04 -1.13 -33.91
C GLU A 109 -17.22 -0.09 -33.14
N LYS A 110 -17.87 0.95 -32.63
CA LYS A 110 -17.24 2.01 -31.83
C LYS A 110 -17.79 1.96 -30.42
N TYR A 111 -16.92 2.16 -29.44
CA TYR A 111 -17.25 2.10 -28.03
C TYR A 111 -16.73 3.35 -27.32
N ASP A 112 -17.55 3.92 -26.43
CA ASP A 112 -17.09 4.83 -25.40
C ASP A 112 -16.67 4.01 -24.19
N HIS A 113 -15.43 4.19 -23.75
CA HIS A 113 -14.90 3.54 -22.56
C HIS A 113 -14.75 4.57 -21.44
N ASN A 114 -15.30 4.26 -20.27
CA ASN A 114 -15.16 5.03 -19.06
C ASN A 114 -14.74 4.11 -17.91
N TYR A 115 -14.18 4.69 -16.85
CA TYR A 115 -13.91 3.99 -15.60
C TYR A 115 -14.65 4.71 -14.47
N ILE A 116 -15.37 3.95 -13.65
CA ILE A 116 -15.95 4.46 -12.41
C ILE A 116 -15.01 4.04 -11.29
N VAL A 117 -14.50 5.00 -10.53
CA VAL A 117 -13.72 4.75 -9.31
C VAL A 117 -14.62 5.04 -8.12
N ALA A 118 -14.88 4.02 -7.32
CA ALA A 118 -15.57 4.16 -6.04
C ALA A 118 -14.54 4.07 -4.91
N VAL A 119 -14.60 5.03 -3.99
CA VAL A 119 -13.81 5.01 -2.76
C VAL A 119 -14.79 4.90 -1.60
N GLU A 120 -14.70 3.80 -0.86
CA GLU A 120 -15.61 3.49 0.24
C GLU A 120 -14.86 3.46 1.56
N ASN A 121 -15.42 4.09 2.58
CA ASN A 121 -14.94 3.99 3.95
C ASN A 121 -15.70 2.87 4.67
N ASN A 122 -15.03 1.76 4.96
CA ASN A 122 -15.63 0.61 5.63
C ASN A 122 -15.69 0.73 7.16
N ARG A 123 -15.45 1.93 7.73
CA ARG A 123 -15.57 2.17 9.17
C ARG A 123 -16.91 2.81 9.49
N ASP A 124 -17.39 2.56 10.70
CA ASP A 124 -18.53 3.28 11.28
C ASP A 124 -18.20 4.76 11.57
N GLU A 125 -16.91 5.10 11.66
CA GLU A 125 -16.41 6.44 11.91
C GLU A 125 -16.08 7.18 10.61
N MET A 126 -16.50 8.45 10.52
CA MET A 126 -16.17 9.32 9.39
C MET A 126 -14.70 9.72 9.41
N LEU A 127 -13.97 9.44 8.31
CA LEU A 127 -12.61 9.95 8.11
C LEU A 127 -12.65 11.46 7.83
N LYS A 128 -11.77 12.21 8.48
CA LYS A 128 -11.57 13.65 8.24
C LYS A 128 -10.32 13.86 7.39
N ASP A 129 -10.29 14.94 6.62
CA ASP A 129 -9.13 15.40 5.85
C ASP A 129 -8.56 14.36 4.86
N VAL A 130 -9.43 13.61 4.18
CA VAL A 130 -9.04 12.60 3.18
C VAL A 130 -8.80 13.26 1.82
N THR A 131 -7.60 13.08 1.29
CA THR A 131 -7.27 13.39 -0.11
C THR A 131 -7.00 12.08 -0.86
N VAL A 132 -7.67 11.90 -2.00
CA VAL A 132 -7.45 10.73 -2.88
C VAL A 132 -6.76 11.19 -4.15
N GLU A 133 -5.53 10.76 -4.33
CA GLU A 133 -4.76 10.96 -5.56
C GLU A 133 -4.69 9.63 -6.33
N TYR A 134 -4.91 9.68 -7.65
CA TYR A 134 -4.91 8.48 -8.49
C TYR A 134 -4.18 8.71 -9.81
N VAL A 135 -3.59 7.64 -10.34
CA VAL A 135 -2.94 7.61 -11.66
C VAL A 135 -3.48 6.39 -12.41
N PHE A 136 -4.05 6.62 -13.59
CA PHE A 136 -4.54 5.53 -14.45
C PHE A 136 -3.47 5.12 -15.45
N PHE A 137 -3.21 3.82 -15.55
CA PHE A 137 -2.42 3.22 -16.62
C PHE A 137 -3.39 2.48 -17.54
N VAL A 138 -3.47 2.92 -18.80
CA VAL A 138 -4.32 2.28 -19.82
C VAL A 138 -3.42 1.62 -20.85
N GLU A 139 -3.45 0.29 -20.90
CA GLU A 139 -2.75 -0.47 -21.93
C GLU A 139 -3.66 -0.62 -23.16
N ARG A 140 -3.25 -0.05 -24.29
CA ARG A 140 -3.90 -0.26 -25.58
C ARG A 140 -3.34 -1.54 -26.19
N ASN A 141 -4.09 -2.64 -26.09
CA ASN A 141 -3.84 -3.80 -26.94
C ASN A 141 -4.13 -3.41 -28.40
N ARG A 142 -3.10 -3.47 -29.24
CA ARG A 142 -3.17 -3.23 -30.69
C ARG A 142 -3.82 -4.39 -31.41
#